data_AF-F7AAI3-F1
#
_entry.id   AF-F7AAI3-F1
#
_cell.length_a   1.000
_cell.length_b   1.000
_cell.length_c   1.000
_cell.angle_alpha   90.00
_cell.angle_beta   90.00
_cell.angle_gamma   90.00
#
_symmetry.space_group_name_H-M   'P 1'
#
loop_
_entity.id
_entity.type
_entity.pdbx_description
1 polymer ?
#
loop_
_entity_poly.entity_id
_entity_poly.type
_entity_poly.pdbx_seq_one_letter_code
_entity_poly.pdbx_strand_id
1 'polypeptide(L)'
;MVECAVNFFIDGSARIRSYRWHREIVTAIICVCTGLVGILMVTEGGIYFFEIYNAYAVTGWCIFLIAACEVIAISWVYGLDLYFKEITKMIGSVKGKWWLTFCLKFLTPVLSLAIVGYSLAGFRPLKVGNYVFPLWAQCLGHLMSLSSVIFIPGYAIYIKLKTGKSFAELRRCVPPKKEKMCIEEERHSLNSMDNRSESFSSV
;
A
#
# COMPACT_ATOMS: atom_id res chain seq x y z
N MET A 1 -10.72 4.35 6.69
CA MET A 1 -10.67 3.75 5.34
C MET A 1 -10.98 4.77 4.24
N VAL A 2 -12.13 5.44 4.26
CA VAL A 2 -12.49 6.45 3.23
C VAL A 2 -11.45 7.57 3.15
N GLU A 3 -10.96 8.08 4.29
CA GLU A 3 -9.89 9.08 4.31
C GLU A 3 -8.60 8.60 3.61
N CYS A 4 -8.17 7.36 3.88
CA CYS A 4 -7.00 6.77 3.24
C CYS A 4 -7.20 6.65 1.73
N ALA A 5 -8.40 6.26 1.28
CA ALA A 5 -8.74 6.17 -0.14
C ALA A 5 -8.72 7.56 -0.81
N VAL A 6 -9.35 8.56 -0.18
CA VAL A 6 -9.35 9.95 -0.66
C VAL A 6 -7.93 10.48 -0.78
N ASN A 7 -7.10 10.30 0.25
CA ASN A 7 -5.70 10.74 0.22
C ASN A 7 -4.92 10.02 -0.88
N PHE A 8 -5.11 8.70 -1.05
CA PHE A 8 -4.48 7.94 -2.14
C PHE A 8 -4.83 8.49 -3.53
N PHE A 9 -6.11 8.77 -3.81
CA PHE A 9 -6.53 9.32 -5.10
C PHE A 9 -5.99 10.73 -5.34
N ILE A 10 -5.99 11.57 -4.31
CA ILE A 10 -5.47 12.95 -4.39
C ILE A 10 -3.96 12.95 -4.59
N ASP A 11 -3.23 12.04 -3.93
CA ASP A 11 -1.78 11.93 -4.04
C ASP A 11 -1.35 11.26 -5.35
N GLY A 12 -2.18 10.36 -5.89
CA GLY A 12 -1.93 9.69 -7.17
C GLY A 12 -2.04 10.61 -8.40
N SER A 13 -2.82 11.69 -8.32
CA SER A 13 -3.05 12.59 -9.46
C SER A 13 -2.77 14.06 -9.12
N ALA A 14 -1.63 14.57 -9.58
CA ALA A 14 -1.29 15.99 -9.49
C ALA A 14 -2.33 16.90 -10.18
N ARG A 15 -3.05 16.37 -11.20
CA ARG A 15 -4.11 17.09 -11.90
C ARG A 15 -5.34 17.33 -11.01
N ILE A 16 -5.70 16.36 -10.18
CA ILE A 16 -6.86 16.47 -9.28
C ILE A 16 -6.60 17.53 -8.20
N ARG A 17 -5.37 17.61 -7.68
CA ARG A 17 -4.97 18.60 -6.66
C ARG A 17 -5.10 20.06 -7.13
N SER A 18 -5.10 20.32 -8.44
CA SER A 18 -5.23 21.69 -8.99
C SER A 18 -6.62 22.31 -8.80
N TYR A 19 -7.66 21.52 -8.52
CA TYR A 19 -9.02 22.03 -8.36
C TYR A 19 -9.27 22.50 -6.92
N ARG A 20 -9.99 23.61 -6.71
CA ARG A 20 -10.23 24.17 -5.36
C ARG A 20 -11.08 23.26 -4.45
N TRP A 21 -12.04 22.53 -5.01
CA TRP A 21 -12.97 21.66 -4.27
C TRP A 21 -12.68 20.15 -4.46
N HIS A 22 -11.43 19.81 -4.80
CA HIS A 22 -11.05 18.44 -5.16
C HIS A 22 -11.30 17.41 -4.05
N ARG A 23 -11.04 17.77 -2.78
CA ARG A 23 -11.27 16.88 -1.63
C ARG A 23 -12.74 16.51 -1.47
N GLU A 24 -13.62 17.50 -1.57
CA GLU A 24 -15.06 17.31 -1.40
C GLU A 24 -15.64 16.47 -2.52
N ILE A 25 -15.28 16.77 -3.78
CA ILE A 25 -15.75 16.04 -4.95
C ILE A 25 -15.28 14.58 -4.92
N VAL A 26 -13.99 14.32 -4.64
CA VAL A 26 -13.46 12.95 -4.55
C VAL A 26 -14.12 12.17 -3.42
N THR A 27 -14.32 12.80 -2.26
CA THR A 27 -15.00 12.16 -1.12
C THR A 27 -16.46 11.85 -1.45
N ALA A 28 -17.18 12.77 -2.08
CA ALA A 28 -18.56 12.57 -2.51
C ALA A 28 -18.68 11.41 -3.50
N ILE A 29 -17.80 11.35 -4.51
CA ILE A 29 -17.77 10.26 -5.50
C ILE A 29 -17.51 8.92 -4.80
N ILE A 30 -16.48 8.83 -3.95
CA ILE A 30 -16.16 7.59 -3.23
C ILE A 30 -17.34 7.18 -2.34
N CYS A 31 -17.94 8.12 -1.60
CA CYS A 31 -19.07 7.87 -0.73
C CYS A 31 -20.28 7.33 -1.52
N VAL A 32 -20.62 7.96 -2.64
CA VAL A 32 -21.71 7.50 -3.53
C VAL A 32 -21.39 6.10 -4.07
N CYS A 33 -20.18 5.85 -4.57
CA CYS A 33 -19.80 4.52 -5.05
C CYS A 33 -19.90 3.44 -3.95
N THR A 34 -19.38 3.72 -2.75
CA THR A 34 -19.48 2.77 -1.63
C THR A 34 -20.91 2.62 -1.12
N GLY A 35 -21.73 3.68 -1.18
CA GLY A 35 -23.13 3.65 -0.83
C GLY A 35 -23.94 2.79 -1.78
N LEU A 36 -23.68 2.89 -3.10
CA LEU A 36 -24.31 2.03 -4.10
C LEU A 36 -23.99 0.55 -3.88
N VAL A 37 -22.73 0.22 -3.56
CA VAL A 37 -22.34 -1.15 -3.19
C VAL A 37 -23.01 -1.58 -1.88
N GLY A 38 -23.08 -0.68 -0.89
CA GLY A 38 -23.76 -0.92 0.38
C GLY A 38 -25.25 -1.22 0.21
N ILE A 39 -25.94 -0.54 -0.70
CA ILE A 39 -27.37 -0.78 -1.00
C ILE A 39 -27.59 -2.23 -1.46
N LEU A 40 -26.68 -2.79 -2.27
CA LEU A 40 -26.79 -4.20 -2.70
C LEU A 40 -26.78 -5.17 -1.50
N MET A 41 -26.03 -4.83 -0.43
CA MET A 41 -25.90 -5.64 0.77
C MET A 41 -27.11 -5.54 1.72
N VAL A 42 -27.97 -4.54 1.57
CA VAL A 42 -29.16 -4.32 2.43
C VAL A 42 -30.43 -4.94 1.82
N THR A 43 -30.38 -5.40 0.58
CA THR A 43 -31.52 -6.12 -0.05
C THR A 43 -31.82 -7.45 0.64
N GLU A 44 -32.98 -8.07 0.38
CA GLU A 44 -33.36 -9.35 1.00
C GLU A 44 -32.36 -10.50 0.75
N GLY A 45 -31.65 -10.46 -0.39
CA GLY A 45 -30.55 -11.38 -0.71
C GLY A 45 -29.17 -10.91 -0.24
N GLY A 46 -29.09 -9.76 0.41
CA GLY A 46 -27.85 -9.07 0.77
C GLY A 46 -26.96 -9.86 1.74
N ILE A 47 -27.55 -10.69 2.60
CA ILE A 47 -26.81 -11.54 3.55
C ILE A 47 -25.85 -12.52 2.84
N TYR A 48 -26.22 -13.02 1.65
CA TYR A 48 -25.36 -13.91 0.88
C TYR A 48 -24.15 -13.17 0.29
N PHE A 49 -24.39 -11.98 -0.27
CA PHE A 49 -23.32 -11.12 -0.79
C PHE A 49 -22.41 -10.63 0.33
N PHE A 50 -22.98 -10.26 1.48
CA PHE A 50 -22.24 -9.86 2.66
C PHE A 50 -21.33 -10.97 3.17
N GLU A 51 -21.82 -12.22 3.23
CA GLU A 51 -21.01 -13.34 3.70
C GLU A 51 -19.84 -13.63 2.76
N ILE A 52 -20.05 -13.64 1.43
CA ILE A 52 -18.95 -13.81 0.46
C ILE A 52 -17.94 -12.68 0.62
N TYR A 53 -18.40 -11.43 0.68
CA TYR A 53 -17.52 -10.28 0.82
C TYR A 53 -16.71 -10.34 2.11
N ASN A 54 -17.35 -10.60 3.25
CA ASN A 54 -16.69 -10.67 4.53
C ASN A 54 -15.68 -11.83 4.60
N ALA A 55 -16.06 -13.01 4.12
CA ALA A 55 -15.22 -14.20 4.16
C ALA A 55 -14.01 -14.12 3.22
N TYR A 56 -14.14 -13.52 2.03
CA TYR A 56 -13.07 -13.47 1.03
C TYR A 56 -12.26 -12.16 1.03
N ALA A 57 -12.89 -11.01 1.26
CA ALA A 57 -12.23 -9.70 1.17
C ALA A 57 -11.70 -9.18 2.52
N VAL A 58 -12.41 -9.42 3.63
CA VAL A 58 -12.06 -8.86 4.94
C VAL A 58 -11.27 -9.87 5.79
N THR A 59 -11.82 -11.05 6.01
CA THR A 59 -11.22 -12.11 6.85
C THR A 59 -10.49 -13.18 6.02
N GLY A 60 -10.43 -13.01 4.71
CA GLY A 60 -9.83 -13.98 3.79
C GLY A 60 -8.31 -14.07 3.86
N TRP A 61 -7.75 -15.10 3.23
CA TRP A 61 -6.31 -15.32 3.05
C TRP A 61 -5.60 -14.18 2.29
N CYS A 62 -6.35 -13.30 1.64
CA CYS A 62 -5.82 -12.29 0.72
C CYS A 62 -5.18 -11.11 1.45
N ILE A 63 -5.72 -10.70 2.60
CA ILE A 63 -5.10 -9.63 3.41
C ILE A 63 -3.71 -10.05 3.90
N PHE A 64 -3.55 -11.32 4.25
CA PHE A 64 -2.26 -11.90 4.64
C PHE A 64 -1.29 -11.98 3.45
N LEU A 65 -1.77 -12.31 2.25
CA LEU A 65 -0.94 -12.24 1.05
C LEU A 65 -0.51 -10.83 0.69
N ILE A 66 -1.41 -9.85 0.80
CA ILE A 66 -1.08 -8.43 0.57
C ILE A 66 0.02 -7.99 1.56
N ALA A 67 -0.15 -8.30 2.84
CA ALA A 67 0.84 -8.00 3.87
C ALA A 67 2.19 -8.71 3.60
N ALA A 68 2.16 -9.98 3.16
CA ALA A 68 3.37 -10.70 2.78
C ALA A 68 4.10 -10.02 1.60
N CYS A 69 3.37 -9.66 0.54
CA CYS A 69 3.92 -8.95 -0.61
C CYS A 69 4.52 -7.60 -0.23
N GLU A 70 3.86 -6.83 0.64
CA GLU A 70 4.34 -5.54 1.12
C GLU A 70 5.65 -5.68 1.90
N VAL A 71 5.71 -6.62 2.84
CA VAL A 71 6.90 -6.85 3.67
C VAL A 71 8.06 -7.40 2.83
N ILE A 72 7.79 -8.28 1.86
CA ILE A 72 8.81 -8.75 0.91
C ILE A 72 9.33 -7.59 0.05
N ALA A 73 8.43 -6.72 -0.42
CA ALA A 73 8.82 -5.54 -1.20
C ALA A 73 9.73 -4.60 -0.38
N ILE A 74 9.38 -4.30 0.88
CA ILE A 74 10.19 -3.45 1.75
C ILE A 74 11.54 -4.10 2.06
N SER A 75 11.53 -5.38 2.45
CA SER A 75 12.74 -6.06 2.92
C SER A 75 13.75 -6.35 1.81
N TRP A 76 13.28 -6.77 0.63
CA TRP A 76 14.12 -7.19 -0.49
C TRP A 76 14.29 -6.11 -1.58
N VAL A 77 13.23 -5.39 -1.95
CA VAL A 77 13.32 -4.38 -3.03
C VAL A 77 13.90 -3.09 -2.48
N TYR A 78 13.27 -2.50 -1.46
CA TYR A 78 13.74 -1.24 -0.86
C TYR A 78 15.03 -1.43 -0.04
N GLY A 79 15.10 -2.51 0.74
CA GLY A 79 16.23 -2.84 1.59
C GLY A 79 16.06 -2.32 3.03
N LEU A 80 16.29 -3.20 4.00
CA LEU A 80 16.04 -2.90 5.41
C LEU A 80 16.97 -1.81 5.98
N ASP A 81 18.22 -1.72 5.51
CA ASP A 81 19.17 -0.73 6.03
C ASP A 81 18.73 0.71 5.72
N LEU A 82 18.21 0.93 4.51
CA LEU A 82 17.62 2.21 4.09
C LEU A 82 16.33 2.49 4.86
N TYR A 83 15.49 1.48 5.06
CA TYR A 83 14.26 1.61 5.85
C TYR A 83 14.55 2.05 7.29
N PHE A 84 15.50 1.38 7.96
CA PHE A 84 15.90 1.75 9.32
C PHE A 84 16.56 3.13 9.38
N LYS A 85 17.32 3.52 8.36
CA LYS A 85 17.89 4.87 8.28
C LYS A 85 16.80 5.94 8.23
N GLU A 86 15.76 5.75 7.41
CA GLU A 86 14.62 6.68 7.32
C GLU A 86 13.81 6.73 8.62
N ILE A 87 13.57 5.59 9.28
CA ILE A 87 12.92 5.56 10.60
C ILE A 87 13.75 6.31 11.65
N THR A 88 15.07 6.11 11.64
CA THR A 88 16.00 6.80 12.56
C THR A 88 15.92 8.32 12.34
N LYS A 89 15.78 8.79 11.10
CA LYS A 89 15.60 10.23 10.81
C LYS A 89 14.30 10.81 11.39
N MET A 90 13.21 10.02 11.46
CA MET A 90 11.91 10.50 11.96
C MET A 90 11.77 10.43 13.49
N ILE A 91 12.27 9.35 14.10
CA ILE A 91 12.05 9.03 15.52
C ILE A 91 13.32 9.27 16.37
N GLY A 92 14.47 9.51 15.73
CA GLY A 92 15.76 9.57 16.40
C GLY A 92 16.39 8.19 16.53
N SER A 93 16.58 7.67 17.74
CA SER A 93 17.35 6.43 17.95
C SER A 93 16.48 5.17 17.97
N VAL A 94 16.72 4.25 17.02
CA VAL A 94 16.10 2.91 16.99
C VAL A 94 17.03 1.89 17.66
N LYS A 95 16.67 1.40 18.86
CA LYS A 95 17.39 0.32 19.57
C LYS A 95 16.93 -1.05 19.04
N GLY A 96 17.83 -2.03 18.94
CA GLY A 96 17.47 -3.40 18.55
C GLY A 96 17.34 -3.67 17.04
N LYS A 97 18.07 -2.94 16.19
CA LYS A 97 18.02 -3.07 14.71
C LYS A 97 18.16 -4.52 14.23
N TRP A 98 19.07 -5.30 14.83
CA TRP A 98 19.33 -6.68 14.40
C TRP A 98 18.12 -7.61 14.58
N TRP A 99 17.43 -7.52 15.71
CA TRP A 99 16.22 -8.30 16.01
C TRP A 99 15.06 -7.90 15.11
N LEU A 100 14.88 -6.59 14.87
CA LEU A 100 13.80 -6.11 14.03
C LEU A 100 14.04 -6.42 12.55
N THR A 101 15.30 -6.37 12.08
CA THR A 101 15.68 -6.82 10.73
C THR A 101 15.34 -8.30 10.54
N PHE A 102 15.67 -9.15 11.50
CA PHE A 102 15.35 -10.59 11.41
C PHE A 102 13.84 -10.83 11.40
N CYS A 103 13.10 -10.14 12.27
CA CYS A 103 11.64 -10.20 12.33
C CYS A 103 11.00 -9.81 10.98
N LEU A 104 11.39 -8.66 10.42
CA LEU A 104 10.83 -8.14 9.17
C LEU A 104 11.26 -8.96 7.94
N LYS A 105 12.48 -9.52 7.94
CA LYS A 105 12.99 -10.25 6.78
C LYS A 105 12.49 -11.69 6.70
N PHE A 106 12.33 -12.35 7.84
CA PHE A 106 12.02 -13.78 7.90
C PHE A 106 10.73 -14.06 8.67
N LEU A 107 10.56 -13.53 9.87
CA LEU A 107 9.44 -13.93 10.73
C LEU A 107 8.08 -13.51 10.15
N THR A 108 7.92 -12.24 9.79
CA THR A 108 6.66 -11.71 9.25
C THR A 108 6.22 -12.39 7.94
N PRO A 109 7.08 -12.53 6.90
CA PRO A 109 6.65 -13.20 5.67
C PRO A 109 6.39 -14.69 5.88
N VAL A 110 7.17 -15.38 6.73
CA VAL A 110 6.95 -16.80 7.03
C VAL A 110 5.64 -17.03 7.77
N LEU A 111 5.34 -16.22 8.81
CA LEU A 111 4.07 -16.31 9.52
C LEU A 111 2.88 -16.02 8.61
N SER A 112 2.98 -15.01 7.75
CA SER A 112 1.92 -14.66 6.80
C SER A 112 1.66 -15.79 5.81
N LEU A 113 2.71 -16.40 5.25
CA LEU A 113 2.60 -17.55 4.35
C LEU A 113 2.06 -18.80 5.07
N ALA A 114 2.45 -19.03 6.32
CA ALA A 114 1.94 -20.13 7.12
C ALA A 114 0.43 -20.00 7.38
N ILE A 115 -0.04 -18.80 7.71
CA ILE A 115 -1.48 -18.53 7.91
C ILE A 115 -2.25 -18.76 6.60
N VAL A 116 -1.72 -18.31 5.46
CA VAL A 116 -2.33 -18.57 4.15
C VAL A 116 -2.37 -20.06 3.84
N GLY A 117 -1.28 -20.79 4.10
CA GLY A 117 -1.22 -22.25 3.94
C GLY A 117 -2.24 -22.99 4.80
N TYR A 118 -2.37 -22.60 6.07
CA TYR A 118 -3.38 -23.14 6.97
C TYR A 118 -4.81 -22.82 6.50
N SER A 119 -5.05 -21.57 6.07
CA SER A 119 -6.35 -21.12 5.57
C SER A 119 -6.79 -21.87 4.31
N LEU A 120 -5.86 -22.17 3.40
CA LEU A 120 -6.12 -22.98 2.21
C LEU A 120 -6.32 -24.47 2.53
N ALA A 121 -5.55 -25.02 3.48
CA ALA A 121 -5.71 -26.41 3.90
C ALA A 121 -7.05 -26.66 4.61
N GLY A 122 -7.56 -25.65 5.33
CA GLY A 122 -8.86 -25.68 5.99
C GLY A 122 -10.03 -25.24 5.11
N PHE A 123 -9.89 -25.18 3.78
CA PHE A 123 -10.93 -24.65 2.90
C PHE A 123 -12.22 -25.47 3.01
N ARG A 124 -13.21 -24.91 3.71
CA ARG A 124 -14.56 -25.45 3.77
C ARG A 124 -15.44 -24.59 2.87
N PRO A 125 -16.31 -25.20 2.05
CA PRO A 125 -17.24 -24.43 1.25
C PRO A 125 -18.07 -23.55 2.18
N LEU A 126 -18.13 -22.26 1.87
CA LEU A 126 -18.92 -21.28 2.62
C LEU A 126 -20.36 -21.80 2.70
N LYS A 127 -20.98 -21.75 3.88
CA LYS A 127 -22.36 -22.17 4.11
C LYS A 127 -23.07 -21.13 4.97
N VAL A 128 -24.24 -20.69 4.52
CA VAL A 128 -25.15 -19.83 5.30
C VAL A 128 -26.40 -20.66 5.60
N GLY A 129 -26.54 -21.11 6.84
CA GLY A 129 -27.60 -22.03 7.24
C GLY A 129 -27.55 -23.34 6.43
N ASN A 130 -28.62 -23.63 5.69
CA ASN A 130 -28.73 -24.82 4.82
C ASN A 130 -28.30 -24.56 3.37
N TYR A 131 -27.91 -23.34 3.01
CA TYR A 131 -27.50 -22.99 1.65
C TYR A 131 -25.99 -23.20 1.46
N VAL A 132 -25.63 -24.04 0.49
CA VAL A 132 -24.24 -24.26 0.08
C VAL A 132 -23.95 -23.35 -1.10
N PHE A 133 -22.90 -22.53 -0.99
CA PHE A 133 -22.57 -21.59 -2.07
C PHE A 133 -22.17 -22.34 -3.35
N PRO A 134 -22.77 -21.97 -4.50
CA PRO A 134 -22.45 -22.57 -5.78
C PRO A 134 -21.02 -22.22 -6.23
N LEU A 135 -20.44 -23.05 -7.10
CA LEU A 135 -19.05 -22.90 -7.56
C LEU A 135 -18.77 -21.53 -8.20
N TRP A 136 -19.73 -20.96 -8.92
CA TRP A 136 -19.57 -19.63 -9.53
C TRP A 136 -19.32 -18.54 -8.47
N ALA A 137 -19.98 -18.64 -7.31
CA ALA A 137 -19.84 -17.68 -6.22
C ALA A 137 -18.47 -17.81 -5.54
N GLN A 138 -17.97 -19.04 -5.42
CA GLN A 138 -16.62 -19.31 -4.92
C GLN A 138 -15.56 -18.75 -5.88
N CYS A 139 -15.71 -18.98 -7.19
CA CYS A 139 -14.83 -18.38 -8.20
C CYS A 139 -14.84 -16.85 -8.13
N LEU A 140 -16.03 -16.24 -7.98
CA LEU A 140 -16.17 -14.79 -7.83
C LEU A 140 -15.43 -14.27 -6.58
N GLY A 141 -15.56 -14.96 -5.45
CA GLY A 141 -14.82 -14.66 -4.22
C GLY A 141 -13.30 -14.70 -4.44
N HIS A 142 -12.78 -15.77 -5.03
CA HIS A 142 -11.35 -15.89 -5.34
C HIS A 142 -10.86 -14.83 -6.35
N LEU A 143 -11.68 -14.45 -7.33
CA LEU A 143 -11.34 -13.39 -8.29
C LEU A 143 -11.29 -12.01 -7.61
N MET A 144 -12.24 -11.69 -6.74
CA MET A 144 -12.23 -10.46 -5.95
C MET A 144 -10.96 -10.37 -5.10
N SER A 145 -10.66 -11.46 -4.41
CA SER A 145 -9.45 -11.68 -3.63
C SER A 145 -8.15 -11.45 -4.43
N LEU A 146 -8.01 -12.06 -5.60
CA LEU A 146 -6.81 -11.95 -6.45
C LEU A 146 -6.66 -10.56 -7.08
N SER A 147 -7.77 -9.87 -7.35
CA SER A 147 -7.75 -8.53 -7.97
C SER A 147 -6.99 -7.51 -7.12
N SER A 148 -7.08 -7.57 -5.80
CA SER A 148 -6.35 -6.67 -4.90
C SER A 148 -4.85 -7.02 -4.83
N VAL A 149 -4.53 -8.32 -4.79
CA VAL A 149 -3.15 -8.80 -4.67
C VAL A 149 -2.33 -8.45 -5.90
N ILE A 150 -2.90 -8.56 -7.11
CA ILE A 150 -2.15 -8.39 -8.36
C ILE A 150 -1.68 -6.95 -8.61
N PHE A 151 -2.27 -5.94 -7.96
CA PHE A 151 -1.86 -4.54 -8.14
C PHE A 151 -0.41 -4.28 -7.71
N ILE A 152 0.05 -4.93 -6.62
CA ILE A 152 1.41 -4.74 -6.11
C ILE A 152 2.43 -5.33 -7.12
N PRO A 153 2.27 -6.61 -7.51
CA PRO A 153 2.63 -7.24 -8.76
C PRO A 153 2.91 -6.35 -9.96
N GLY A 154 1.77 -5.94 -10.49
CA GLY A 154 1.62 -5.23 -11.74
C GLY A 154 2.29 -3.88 -11.69
N TYR A 155 2.25 -3.17 -10.55
CA TYR A 155 2.94 -1.90 -10.41
C TYR A 155 4.46 -2.05 -10.46
N ALA A 156 5.01 -3.10 -9.82
CA ALA A 156 6.44 -3.38 -9.90
C ALA A 156 6.88 -3.73 -11.33
N ILE A 157 6.10 -4.54 -12.05
CA ILE A 157 6.35 -4.88 -13.46
C ILE A 157 6.23 -3.64 -14.34
N TYR A 158 5.20 -2.80 -14.14
CA TYR A 158 4.98 -1.57 -14.88
C TYR A 158 6.16 -0.61 -14.77
N ILE A 159 6.70 -0.39 -13.56
CA ILE A 159 7.89 0.45 -13.36
C ILE A 159 9.10 -0.16 -14.09
N LYS A 160 9.28 -1.48 -14.00
CA LYS A 160 10.38 -2.18 -14.69
C LYS A 160 10.30 -1.98 -16.20
N LEU A 161 9.12 -2.14 -16.80
CA LEU A 161 8.90 -1.94 -18.23
C LEU A 161 9.12 -0.48 -18.65
N LYS A 162 8.64 0.48 -17.85
CA LYS A 162 8.79 1.92 -18.16
C LYS A 162 10.23 2.42 -18.03
N THR A 163 11.00 1.85 -17.09
CA THR A 163 12.37 2.32 -16.80
C THR A 163 13.44 1.53 -17.58
N GLY A 164 13.13 0.30 -18.01
CA GLY A 164 14.06 -0.58 -18.75
C GLY A 164 15.27 -1.05 -17.94
N LYS A 165 15.32 -0.78 -16.63
CA LYS A 165 16.47 -1.06 -15.75
C LYS A 165 16.29 -2.35 -14.94
N SER A 166 17.40 -3.01 -14.64
CA SER A 166 17.45 -4.20 -13.77
C SER A 166 16.99 -3.88 -12.34
N PHE A 167 16.46 -4.86 -11.61
CA PHE A 167 15.96 -4.69 -10.23
C PHE A 167 17.01 -4.08 -9.28
N ALA A 168 18.29 -4.34 -9.50
CA ALA A 168 19.40 -3.77 -8.73
C ALA A 168 19.58 -2.25 -8.97
N GLU A 169 19.33 -1.78 -10.19
CA GLU A 169 19.38 -0.35 -10.54
C GLU A 169 18.09 0.38 -10.14
N LEU A 170 16.97 -0.35 -10.01
CA LEU A 170 15.73 0.17 -9.47
C LEU A 170 15.91 0.63 -8.01
N ARG A 171 16.67 -0.12 -7.20
CA ARG A 171 17.00 0.26 -5.82
C ARG A 171 17.69 1.63 -5.73
N ARG A 172 18.51 2.00 -6.72
CA ARG A 172 19.15 3.33 -6.79
C ARG A 172 18.19 4.44 -7.25
N CYS A 173 17.14 4.09 -7.99
CA CYS A 173 16.14 5.01 -8.51
C CYS A 173 14.94 5.23 -7.56
N VAL A 174 14.89 4.53 -6.43
CA VAL A 174 13.97 4.80 -5.31
C VAL A 174 14.70 5.54 -4.17
N PRO A 175 15.38 6.69 -4.40
CA PRO A 175 15.71 7.54 -3.27
C PRO A 175 14.39 8.08 -2.69
N PRO A 176 14.25 8.18 -1.36
CA PRO A 176 13.05 8.73 -0.76
C PRO A 176 12.83 10.15 -1.29
N LYS A 177 11.65 10.42 -1.85
CA LYS A 177 11.26 11.73 -2.40
C LYS A 177 11.48 12.88 -1.41
N LYS A 178 11.41 12.58 -0.10
CA LYS A 178 11.73 13.51 1.01
C LYS A 178 13.20 13.92 1.06
N GLU A 179 14.14 13.01 0.86
CA GLU A 179 15.58 13.32 0.93
C GLU A 179 15.97 14.29 -0.19
N LYS A 180 15.39 14.15 -1.38
CA LYS A 180 15.58 15.13 -2.46
C LYS A 180 15.01 16.50 -2.12
N MET A 181 13.81 16.57 -1.52
CA MET A 181 13.20 17.84 -1.11
C MET A 181 14.00 18.54 -0.02
N CYS A 182 14.41 17.82 1.03
CA CYS A 182 15.21 18.40 2.11
C CYS A 182 16.60 18.83 1.64
N ILE A 183 17.25 18.07 0.75
CA ILE A 183 18.55 18.48 0.17
C ILE A 183 18.37 19.70 -0.73
N GLU A 184 17.29 19.78 -1.51
CA GLU A 184 17.00 20.95 -2.34
C GLU A 184 16.70 22.18 -1.47
N GLU A 185 15.94 22.01 -0.38
CA GLU A 185 15.60 23.06 0.59
C GLU A 185 16.84 23.53 1.38
N GLU A 186 17.70 22.61 1.81
CA GLU A 186 18.97 22.90 2.50
C GLU A 186 19.96 23.59 1.54
N ARG A 187 20.05 23.13 0.27
CA ARG A 187 20.86 23.79 -0.77
C ARG A 187 20.35 25.19 -1.09
N HIS A 188 19.02 25.38 -1.14
CA HIS A 188 18.41 26.70 -1.36
C HIS A 188 18.65 27.64 -0.16
N SER A 189 18.69 27.08 1.06
CA SER A 189 19.01 27.81 2.29
C SER A 189 20.48 28.23 2.31
N LEU A 190 21.41 27.34 1.98
CA LEU A 190 22.86 27.62 1.88
C LEU A 190 23.17 28.68 0.82
N ASN A 191 22.60 28.57 -0.38
CA ASN A 191 22.77 29.57 -1.42
C ASN A 191 22.23 30.96 -1.01
N SER A 192 21.19 31.00 -0.17
CA SER A 192 20.66 32.27 0.36
C SER A 192 21.56 32.92 1.41
N MET A 193 22.33 32.11 2.15
CA MET A 193 23.32 32.59 3.12
C MET A 193 24.59 33.08 2.42
N ASP A 194 25.04 32.36 1.39
CA ASP A 194 26.23 32.69 0.60
C ASP A 194 26.08 34.03 -0.15
N ASN A 195 24.94 34.24 -0.82
CA ASN A 195 24.59 35.52 -1.44
C ASN A 195 24.51 36.67 -0.41
N ARG A 196 24.12 36.39 0.84
CA ARG A 196 24.09 37.40 1.90
C ARG A 196 25.50 37.77 2.37
N SER A 197 26.42 36.80 2.47
CA SER A 197 27.83 37.09 2.78
C SER A 197 28.54 37.88 1.69
N GLU A 198 28.33 37.57 0.41
CA GLU A 198 28.93 38.32 -0.69
C GLU A 198 28.43 39.78 -0.72
N SER A 199 27.15 40.01 -0.41
CA SER A 199 26.60 41.37 -0.30
C SER A 199 27.18 42.18 0.86
N PHE A 200 27.69 41.52 1.91
CA PHE A 200 28.31 42.19 3.06
C PHE A 200 29.81 42.45 2.83
N SER A 201 30.47 41.70 1.96
CA SER A 201 31.88 41.90 1.59
C SER A 201 32.12 42.92 0.48
N SER A 202 31.04 43.40 -0.17
CA SER A 202 31.09 44.37 -1.27
C SER A 202 30.68 45.79 -0.86
N VAL A 203 30.47 46.03 0.43
CA VAL A 203 30.26 47.35 1.08
C VAL A 203 31.46 47.67 1.94
#